data_AF-A0A945ASM0-F1
#
_entry.id   AF-A0A945ASM0-F1
#
_cell.length_a   1.000
_cell.length_b   1.000
_cell.length_c   1.000
_cell.angle_alpha   90.00
_cell.angle_beta   90.00
_cell.angle_gamma   90.00
#
_symmetry.space_group_name_H-M   'P 1'
#
loop_
_entity.id
_entity.type
_entity.pdbx_description
1 polymer ?
#
loop_
_entity_poly.entity_id
_entity_poly.type
_entity_poly.pdbx_seq_one_letter_code
_entity_poly.pdbx_strand_id
1 'polypeptide(L)'
;VIEKLSLKGDEKHGASIVKNALHYPLEAIADNAGLDGSVVVNRVRQLKGKNDGYDADKGDYCDLVSAGVIDPAKVVRTALQNAASVAALLLTTESLITEIPSEEEPEPEGHDHGMGGGMPGMGGMGGMGGMGGMPGMM
;
A
#
# COMPACT_ATOMS: atom_id res chain seq x y z
N VAL A 1 -16.10 21.63 10.52
CA VAL A 1 -15.53 22.28 9.31
C VAL A 1 -16.33 21.89 8.07
N ILE A 2 -16.43 20.60 7.75
CA ILE A 2 -17.15 20.10 6.57
C ILE A 2 -18.61 20.58 6.51
N GLU A 3 -19.34 20.53 7.63
CA GLU A 3 -20.76 20.95 7.69
C GLU A 3 -21.00 22.45 7.44
N LYS A 4 -19.95 23.28 7.50
CA LYS A 4 -20.05 24.72 7.25
C LYS A 4 -19.87 25.08 5.76
N LEU A 5 -19.54 24.11 4.92
CA LEU A 5 -19.35 24.31 3.48
C LEU A 5 -20.72 24.40 2.79
N SER A 6 -20.88 25.39 1.91
CA SER A 6 -22.11 25.58 1.14
C SER A 6 -22.02 24.80 -0.18
N LEU A 7 -22.27 23.49 -0.11
CA LEU A 7 -22.14 22.54 -1.24
C LEU A 7 -23.51 22.01 -1.70
N LYS A 8 -23.62 21.65 -2.98
CA LYS A 8 -24.85 21.13 -3.59
C LYS A 8 -24.54 19.89 -4.45
N GLY A 9 -25.57 19.08 -4.71
CA GLY A 9 -25.46 17.91 -5.58
C GLY A 9 -24.30 16.97 -5.20
N ASP A 10 -23.52 16.57 -6.19
CA ASP A 10 -22.42 15.60 -6.05
C ASP A 10 -21.29 16.11 -5.15
N GLU A 11 -21.02 17.42 -5.11
CA GLU A 11 -20.01 17.98 -4.21
C GLU A 11 -20.38 17.74 -2.74
N LYS A 12 -21.67 17.88 -2.40
CA LYS A 12 -22.16 17.59 -1.05
C LYS A 12 -22.04 16.10 -0.73
N HIS A 13 -22.27 15.23 -1.71
CA HIS A 13 -22.09 13.80 -1.54
C HIS A 13 -20.62 13.45 -1.30
N GLY A 14 -19.70 13.98 -2.11
CA GLY A 14 -18.25 13.81 -1.92
C GLY A 14 -17.77 14.29 -0.54
N ALA A 15 -18.26 15.45 -0.08
CA ALA A 15 -17.95 15.93 1.28
C ALA A 15 -18.45 14.98 2.38
N SER A 16 -19.58 14.31 2.18
CA SER A 16 -20.08 13.30 3.11
C SER A 16 -19.19 12.05 3.14
N ILE A 17 -18.65 11.63 1.99
CA ILE A 17 -17.70 10.51 1.90
C ILE A 17 -16.45 10.83 2.74
N VAL A 18 -15.87 12.02 2.54
CA VAL A 18 -14.71 12.47 3.33
C VAL A 18 -15.04 12.50 4.82
N LYS A 19 -16.18 13.09 5.22
CA LYS A 19 -16.62 13.12 6.62
C LYS A 19 -16.71 11.72 7.23
N ASN A 20 -17.24 10.77 6.47
CA ASN A 20 -17.37 9.39 6.93
C ASN A 20 -16.01 8.71 7.02
N ALA A 21 -15.07 8.95 6.10
CA ALA A 21 -13.76 8.30 6.14
C ALA A 21 -12.89 8.68 7.37
N LEU A 22 -13.13 9.83 7.99
CA LEU A 22 -12.28 10.35 9.07
C LEU A 22 -12.24 9.51 10.36
N HIS A 23 -13.16 8.56 10.57
CA HIS A 23 -13.13 7.72 11.77
C HIS A 23 -12.26 6.47 11.64
N TYR A 24 -12.00 5.99 10.42
CA TYR A 24 -11.25 4.76 10.18
C TYR A 24 -9.87 4.71 10.86
N PRO A 25 -9.08 5.80 10.91
CA PRO A 25 -7.79 5.75 11.59
C PRO A 25 -7.92 5.42 13.09
N LEU A 26 -8.91 5.98 13.77
CA LEU A 26 -9.16 5.71 15.19
C LEU A 26 -9.68 4.28 15.40
N GLU A 27 -10.58 3.83 14.53
CA GLU A 27 -11.11 2.46 14.55
C GLU A 27 -9.96 1.44 14.41
N ALA A 28 -9.09 1.62 13.41
CA ALA A 28 -7.93 0.75 13.21
C ALA A 28 -6.96 0.74 14.40
N ILE A 29 -6.74 1.88 15.05
CA ILE A 29 -5.91 1.97 16.27
C ILE A 29 -6.56 1.17 17.41
N ALA A 30 -7.86 1.31 17.60
CA ALA A 30 -8.60 0.61 18.66
C ALA A 30 -8.66 -0.91 18.41
N ASP A 31 -8.87 -1.33 17.16
CA ASP A 31 -8.86 -2.74 16.77
C ASP A 31 -7.48 -3.36 17.01
N ASN A 32 -6.40 -2.64 16.65
CA ASN A 32 -5.02 -3.07 16.94
C ASN A 32 -4.72 -3.15 18.45
N ALA A 33 -5.44 -2.37 19.26
CA ALA A 33 -5.39 -2.44 20.72
C ALA A 33 -6.29 -3.54 21.32
N GLY A 34 -6.98 -4.33 20.48
CA GLY A 34 -7.82 -5.46 20.90
C GLY A 34 -9.22 -5.08 21.38
N LEU A 35 -9.68 -3.85 21.12
CA LEU A 35 -11.05 -3.41 21.39
C LEU A 35 -11.88 -3.39 20.12
N ASP A 36 -13.21 -3.30 20.27
CA ASP A 36 -14.12 -2.98 19.16
C ASP A 36 -13.99 -1.49 18.80
N GLY A 37 -13.33 -1.19 17.67
CA GLY A 37 -13.05 0.18 17.26
C GLY A 37 -14.30 1.00 16.96
N SER A 38 -15.38 0.37 16.49
CA SER A 38 -16.67 1.02 16.28
C SER A 38 -17.27 1.53 17.60
N VAL A 39 -17.13 0.77 18.70
CA VAL A 39 -17.53 1.22 20.04
C VAL A 39 -16.66 2.39 20.51
N VAL A 40 -15.34 2.31 20.33
CA VAL A 40 -14.39 3.36 20.73
C VAL A 40 -14.67 4.67 19.99
N VAL A 41 -14.84 4.62 18.67
CA VAL A 41 -15.19 5.79 17.84
C VAL A 41 -16.47 6.45 18.35
N ASN A 42 -17.51 5.66 18.61
CA ASN A 42 -18.78 6.18 19.10
C ASN A 42 -18.64 6.85 20.47
N ARG A 43 -17.81 6.30 21.36
CA ARG A 43 -17.52 6.90 22.65
C ARG A 43 -16.77 8.22 22.51
N VAL A 44 -15.72 8.28 21.68
CA VAL A 44 -14.96 9.52 21.43
C VAL A 44 -15.85 10.63 20.87
N ARG A 45 -16.78 10.30 19.96
CA ARG A 45 -17.74 11.29 19.41
C ARG A 45 -18.64 11.96 20.46
N GLN A 46 -18.84 11.34 21.62
CA GLN A 46 -19.66 11.86 22.71
C GLN A 46 -18.87 12.74 23.69
N LEU A 47 -17.53 12.74 23.60
CA LEU A 47 -16.66 13.56 24.44
C LEU A 47 -16.81 15.04 24.06
N LYS A 48 -16.61 15.92 25.05
CA LYS A 48 -16.84 17.36 24.89
C LYS A 48 -15.53 18.16 24.81
N GLY A 49 -14.45 17.63 25.37
CA GLY A 49 -13.15 18.28 25.31
C GLY A 49 -12.59 18.26 23.90
N LYS A 50 -11.93 19.36 23.53
CA LYS A 50 -11.34 19.53 22.19
C LYS A 50 -10.24 18.51 21.90
N ASN A 51 -9.51 18.10 22.93
CA ASN A 51 -8.41 17.15 22.83
C ASN A 51 -8.78 15.78 23.41
N ASP A 52 -10.04 15.59 23.81
CA ASP A 52 -10.49 14.32 24.37
C ASP A 52 -10.44 13.26 23.27
N GLY A 53 -9.83 12.12 23.58
CA GLY A 53 -9.72 11.00 22.67
C GLY A 53 -9.55 9.69 23.43
N TYR A 54 -9.04 8.68 22.74
CA TYR A 54 -8.75 7.37 23.29
C TYR A 54 -7.24 7.14 23.29
N ASP A 55 -6.65 6.93 24.46
CA ASP A 55 -5.25 6.54 24.64
C ASP A 55 -5.16 5.01 24.55
N ALA A 56 -4.67 4.52 23.42
CA ALA A 56 -4.60 3.09 23.13
C ALA A 56 -3.52 2.34 23.94
N ASP A 57 -2.53 3.04 24.50
CA ASP A 57 -1.51 2.43 25.36
C ASP A 57 -2.09 2.11 26.74
N LYS A 58 -2.96 2.98 27.25
CA LYS A 58 -3.58 2.85 28.59
C LYS A 58 -4.99 2.28 28.58
N GLY A 59 -5.68 2.33 27.44
CA GLY A 59 -7.08 1.92 27.32
C GLY A 59 -8.08 2.93 27.87
N ASP A 60 -7.69 4.21 28.01
CA ASP A 60 -8.47 5.23 28.70
C ASP A 60 -8.93 6.37 27.77
N TYR A 61 -10.03 7.02 28.15
CA TYR A 61 -10.52 8.22 27.47
C TYR A 61 -10.07 9.47 28.24
N CYS A 62 -9.20 10.26 27.64
CA CYS A 62 -8.57 11.41 28.31
C CYS A 62 -8.22 12.54 27.32
N ASP A 63 -7.77 13.68 27.85
CA ASP A 63 -7.16 14.74 27.06
C ASP A 63 -5.80 14.22 26.52
N LEU A 64 -5.74 13.94 25.23
CA LEU A 64 -4.59 13.32 24.57
C LEU A 64 -3.33 14.19 24.60
N VAL A 65 -3.51 15.52 24.60
CA VAL A 65 -2.39 16.46 24.68
C VAL A 65 -1.72 16.38 26.05
N SER A 66 -2.52 16.31 27.12
CA SER A 66 -2.07 16.14 28.49
C SER A 66 -1.46 14.75 28.72
N ALA A 67 -1.94 13.74 28.01
CA ALA A 67 -1.36 12.38 28.00
C ALA A 67 -0.05 12.27 27.19
N GLY A 68 0.31 13.30 26.42
CA GLY A 68 1.53 13.32 25.59
C GLY A 68 1.36 12.67 24.21
N VAL A 69 0.14 12.32 23.81
CA VAL A 69 -0.19 11.75 22.50
C VAL A 69 -0.49 12.90 21.54
N ILE A 70 0.53 13.35 20.80
CA ILE A 70 0.47 14.55 19.96
C ILE A 70 0.90 14.25 18.54
N ASP A 71 0.03 14.55 17.57
CA ASP A 71 0.35 14.48 16.15
C ASP A 71 0.77 15.84 15.59
N PRO A 72 1.92 15.94 14.89
CA PRO A 72 2.29 17.17 14.20
C PRO A 72 1.27 17.54 13.12
N ALA A 73 0.83 18.79 13.09
CA ALA A 73 -0.16 19.28 12.12
C ALA A 73 0.23 19.02 10.65
N LYS A 74 1.53 19.04 10.33
CA LYS A 74 2.04 18.72 8.99
C LYS A 74 1.74 17.27 8.61
N VAL A 75 1.91 16.32 9.54
CA VAL A 75 1.71 14.89 9.30
C VAL A 75 0.25 14.62 8.97
N VAL A 76 -0.67 15.06 9.84
CA VAL A 76 -2.11 14.84 9.66
C VAL A 76 -2.62 15.46 8.36
N ARG A 77 -2.20 16.70 8.06
CA ARG A 77 -2.59 17.39 6.83
C ARG A 77 -2.07 16.68 5.59
N THR A 78 -0.78 16.34 5.55
CA THR A 78 -0.18 15.70 4.38
C THR A 78 -0.74 14.29 4.18
N ALA A 79 -1.01 13.53 5.24
CA ALA A 79 -1.64 12.22 5.14
C ALA A 79 -3.02 12.30 4.48
N LEU A 80 -3.88 13.22 4.94
CA LEU A 80 -5.23 13.39 4.38
C LEU A 80 -5.19 13.85 2.92
N GLN A 81 -4.30 14.80 2.58
CA GLN A 81 -4.15 15.30 1.21
C GLN A 81 -3.67 14.22 0.25
N ASN A 82 -2.66 13.45 0.63
CA ASN A 82 -2.13 12.37 -0.20
C ASN A 82 -3.16 11.25 -0.40
N ALA A 83 -3.86 10.86 0.67
CA ALA A 83 -4.92 9.86 0.59
C ALA A 83 -6.05 10.30 -0.35
N ALA A 84 -6.49 11.56 -0.22
CA ALA A 84 -7.50 12.13 -1.13
C ALA A 84 -7.01 12.19 -2.59
N SER A 85 -5.74 12.51 -2.82
CA SER A 85 -5.14 12.55 -4.16
C SER A 85 -5.15 11.18 -4.84
N VAL A 86 -4.76 10.12 -4.13
CA VAL A 86 -4.76 8.75 -4.67
C VAL A 86 -6.20 8.26 -4.87
N ALA A 87 -7.10 8.52 -3.92
CA ALA A 87 -8.50 8.16 -4.06
C ALA A 87 -9.16 8.84 -5.29
N ALA A 88 -8.87 10.12 -5.51
CA ALA A 88 -9.37 10.84 -6.68
C ALA A 88 -8.83 10.24 -7.98
N LEU A 89 -7.52 9.95 -8.06
CA LEU A 89 -6.91 9.29 -9.22
C LEU A 89 -7.63 7.97 -9.54
N LEU A 90 -7.80 7.10 -8.53
CA LEU A 90 -8.45 5.79 -8.69
C LEU A 90 -9.92 5.92 -9.12
N LEU A 91 -10.68 6.83 -8.52
CA LEU A 91 -12.10 7.03 -8.85
C LEU A 91 -12.32 7.54 -10.28
N THR A 92 -11.34 8.22 -10.86
CA THR A 92 -11.39 8.71 -12.25
C THR A 92 -10.67 7.80 -13.25
N THR A 93 -10.12 6.68 -12.80
CA THR A 93 -9.41 5.74 -13.67
C THR A 93 -10.41 4.76 -14.29
N GLU A 94 -10.64 4.89 -15.60
CA GLU A 94 -11.59 4.04 -16.34
C GLU A 94 -11.00 2.67 -16.77
N SER A 95 -9.67 2.57 -16.91
CA SER A 95 -9.01 1.34 -17.38
C SER A 95 -7.61 1.18 -16.81
N LEU A 96 -7.22 -0.07 -16.57
CA LEU A 96 -5.90 -0.51 -16.13
C LEU A 96 -5.34 -1.49 -17.16
N ILE A 97 -4.19 -1.16 -17.75
CA ILE A 97 -3.48 -2.03 -18.67
C ILE A 97 -2.36 -2.72 -17.89
N THR A 98 -2.27 -4.04 -18.00
CA THR A 98 -1.27 -4.86 -17.33
C THR A 98 -0.58 -5.78 -18.33
N GLU A 99 0.68 -6.13 -18.06
CA GLU A 99 1.39 -7.14 -18.82
C GLU A 99 0.88 -8.53 -18.45
N ILE A 100 0.87 -9.44 -19.43
CA ILE A 100 0.54 -10.85 -19.17
C ILE A 100 1.69 -11.42 -18.33
N PRO A 101 1.41 -12.12 -17.22
CA PRO A 101 2.45 -12.79 -16.45
C PRO A 101 3.30 -13.68 -17.37
N SER A 102 4.60 -13.42 -17.45
CA SER A 102 5.50 -14.36 -18.13
C SER A 102 5.76 -15.54 -17.22
N GLU A 103 5.69 -16.75 -17.76
CA GLU A 103 6.39 -17.87 -17.14
C GLU A 103 7.89 -17.52 -17.21
N GLU A 104 8.54 -17.36 -16.06
CA GLU A 104 10.01 -17.35 -16.03
C GLU A 104 10.45 -18.69 -16.63
N GLU A 105 11.11 -18.66 -17.80
CA GLU A 105 11.79 -19.86 -18.29
C GLU A 105 12.72 -20.30 -17.15
N PRO A 106 12.70 -21.60 -16.76
CA PRO A 106 13.63 -22.07 -15.75
C PRO A 106 15.02 -21.64 -16.19
N GLU A 107 15.68 -20.79 -15.40
CA GLU A 107 17.07 -20.46 -15.65
C GLU A 107 17.78 -21.81 -15.86
N PRO A 108 18.47 -22.01 -17.00
CA PRO A 108 19.08 -23.28 -17.28
C PRO A 108 19.98 -23.59 -16.10
N GLU A 109 19.59 -24.63 -15.33
CA GLU A 109 20.32 -25.07 -14.15
C GLU A 109 21.79 -25.08 -14.53
N GLY A 110 22.55 -24.19 -13.88
CA GLY A 110 23.97 -24.05 -14.14
C GLY A 110 24.58 -25.44 -14.14
N HIS A 111 25.29 -25.77 -15.21
CA HIS A 111 26.01 -27.04 -15.35
C HIS A 111 26.88 -27.25 -14.10
N ASP A 112 26.37 -28.04 -13.16
CA ASP A 112 27.12 -28.43 -11.98
C ASP A 112 28.32 -29.26 -12.43
N HIS A 113 29.48 -28.75 -12.08
CA HIS A 113 30.75 -29.39 -12.30
C HIS A 113 30.87 -30.60 -11.39
N GLY A 114 30.60 -31.78 -11.94
CA GLY A 114 31.35 -33.00 -11.63
C GLY A 114 30.66 -34.00 -10.70
N MET A 115 30.53 -35.24 -11.18
CA MET A 115 31.39 -36.36 -10.79
C MET A 115 30.84 -37.69 -11.35
N GLY A 116 31.69 -38.40 -12.08
CA GLY A 116 31.76 -39.87 -11.96
C GLY A 116 30.99 -40.74 -12.96
N GLY A 117 31.70 -41.12 -14.04
CA GLY A 117 31.83 -42.55 -14.40
C GLY A 117 30.91 -43.11 -15.49
N GLY A 118 31.47 -43.30 -16.69
CA GLY A 118 30.91 -44.19 -17.71
C GLY A 118 31.34 -43.86 -19.14
N MET A 119 32.47 -44.40 -19.58
CA MET A 119 32.97 -44.37 -20.98
C MET A 119 33.10 -45.84 -21.44
N PRO A 120 33.12 -46.23 -22.74
CA PRO A 120 33.15 -45.47 -24.01
C PRO A 120 32.11 -45.91 -25.08
N GLY A 121 31.65 -44.97 -25.90
CA GLY A 121 30.93 -45.22 -27.15
C GLY A 121 31.55 -44.42 -28.29
N MET A 122 32.23 -45.12 -29.17
CA MET A 122 33.13 -44.64 -30.22
C MET A 122 32.38 -44.23 -31.50
N GLY A 123 32.80 -43.13 -32.13
CA GLY A 123 32.78 -42.99 -33.60
C GLY A 123 31.82 -41.96 -34.22
N GLY A 124 32.40 -41.03 -34.99
CA GLY A 124 31.72 -40.18 -35.99
C GLY A 124 32.10 -38.70 -35.85
N MET A 125 33.23 -38.25 -36.40
CA MET A 125 33.29 -37.63 -37.74
C MET A 125 32.40 -36.36 -37.78
N GLY A 126 32.92 -35.15 -37.59
CA GLY A 126 34.00 -34.52 -38.33
C GLY A 126 33.40 -33.45 -39.25
N GLY A 127 33.84 -32.20 -39.12
CA GLY A 127 33.78 -31.23 -40.21
C GLY A 127 33.00 -29.94 -39.96
N MET A 128 33.70 -28.83 -40.26
CA MET A 128 33.18 -27.55 -40.77
C MET A 128 32.65 -26.58 -39.69
N GLY A 129 33.41 -25.56 -39.28
CA GLY A 129 33.88 -24.45 -40.11
C GLY A 129 32.75 -23.42 -40.19
N GLY A 130 32.75 -22.33 -39.43
CA GLY A 130 33.66 -21.21 -39.65
C GLY A 130 32.92 -20.13 -40.45
N MET A 131 32.18 -19.24 -39.78
CA MET A 131 31.77 -17.92 -40.29
C MET A 131 31.20 -17.18 -39.07
N GLY A 132 31.76 -16.10 -38.56
CA GLY A 132 32.38 -14.97 -39.25
C GLY A 132 31.60 -13.75 -38.78
N GLY A 133 32.20 -13.01 -37.85
CA GLY A 133 31.53 -11.94 -37.11
C GLY A 133 31.02 -10.80 -37.98
N MET A 134 30.02 -10.09 -37.45
CA MET A 134 29.64 -8.77 -37.93
C MET A 134 29.50 -7.84 -36.72
N PRO A 135 30.46 -6.92 -36.52
CA PRO A 135 30.42 -5.91 -35.46
C PRO A 135 29.51 -4.74 -35.84
N GLY A 136 29.01 -4.06 -34.81
CA GLY A 136 28.00 -3.01 -34.91
C GLY A 136 28.38 -1.73 -35.65
N MET A 137 27.34 -0.94 -35.87
CA MET A 137 27.35 0.49 -36.21
C MET A 137 26.34 1.11 -35.25
N MET A 138 26.82 1.89 -34.26
CA MET A 138 26.81 3.36 -34.27
C MET A 138 25.41 3.95 -34.37
#